data_AF-A0A367WTL2-F1
#
_entry.id   AF-A0A367WTL2-F1
#
_cell.length_a   1.000
_cell.length_b   1.000
_cell.length_c   1.000
_cell.angle_alpha   90.00
_cell.angle_beta   90.00
_cell.angle_gamma   90.00
#
_symmetry.space_group_name_H-M   'P 1'
#
loop_
_entity.id
_entity.type
_entity.pdbx_description
1 polymer ?
#
loop_
_entity_poly.entity_id
_entity_poly.type
_entity_poly.pdbx_seq_one_letter_code
_entity_poly.pdbx_strand_id
1 'polypeptide(L)'
;MGLCQFMPGTWDQIAGELDFPANASAFAPELSIEAAAYYMGRLRAQWSAPRPETDRHSLALASYNGGLGNILAAQAKCQGANGYEQIITCLPQVTGAHSRETINYVDHVWRYFKIMLLGD
;
A
#
# COMPACT_ATOMS: atom_id res chain seq x y z
N MET A 1 -3.62 6.36 11.01
CA MET A 1 -3.67 6.19 12.48
C MET A 1 -2.57 5.26 12.94
N GLY A 2 -1.99 5.52 14.12
CA GLY A 2 -0.96 4.65 14.69
C GLY A 2 0.37 4.64 13.93
N LEU A 3 1.26 3.74 14.32
CA LEU A 3 2.60 3.62 13.75
C LEU A 3 2.57 3.37 12.23
N CYS A 4 1.72 2.44 11.79
CA CYS A 4 1.61 2.05 10.39
C CYS A 4 0.56 2.87 9.58
N GLN A 5 0.09 3.99 10.13
CA GLN A 5 -0.75 4.97 9.43
C GLN A 5 -2.02 4.40 8.76
N PHE A 6 -2.72 3.47 9.41
CA PHE A 6 -3.99 2.94 8.91
C PHE A 6 -5.05 4.01 8.66
N MET A 7 -5.80 3.87 7.56
CA MET A 7 -7.12 4.52 7.45
C MET A 7 -8.09 3.90 8.47
N PRO A 8 -9.00 4.66 9.09
CA PRO A 8 -9.92 4.14 10.11
C PRO A 8 -10.69 2.89 9.68
N GLY A 9 -11.36 2.94 8.53
CA GLY A 9 -12.11 1.78 8.04
C GLY A 9 -11.24 0.56 7.71
N THR A 10 -9.98 0.77 7.30
CA THR A 10 -9.03 -0.33 7.09
C THR A 10 -8.61 -0.96 8.41
N TRP A 11 -8.39 -0.16 9.46
CA TRP A 11 -8.10 -0.70 10.78
C TRP A 11 -9.25 -1.58 11.29
N ASP A 12 -10.49 -1.07 11.23
CA ASP A 12 -11.66 -1.80 11.72
C ASP A 12 -11.84 -3.14 10.99
N GLN A 13 -11.64 -3.14 9.67
CA GLN A 13 -11.67 -4.36 8.88
C GLN A 13 -10.57 -5.35 9.31
N ILE A 14 -9.31 -4.90 9.34
CA ILE A 14 -8.17 -5.79 9.55
C ILE A 14 -8.10 -6.31 10.98
N ALA A 15 -8.43 -5.47 11.97
CA ALA A 15 -8.54 -5.89 13.36
C ALA A 15 -9.61 -6.98 13.54
N GLY A 16 -10.75 -6.86 12.84
CA GLY A 16 -11.79 -7.90 12.85
C GLY A 16 -11.35 -9.19 12.16
N GLU A 17 -10.66 -9.10 11.03
CA GLU A 17 -10.14 -10.28 10.31
C GLU A 17 -9.06 -11.05 11.10
N LEU A 18 -8.30 -10.35 11.93
CA LEU A 18 -7.28 -10.94 12.82
C LEU A 18 -7.83 -11.35 14.20
N ASP A 19 -9.14 -11.19 14.43
CA ASP A 19 -9.80 -11.47 15.71
C ASP A 19 -9.12 -10.75 16.90
N PHE A 20 -8.72 -9.50 16.68
CA PHE A 20 -8.13 -8.69 17.73
C PHE A 20 -9.17 -8.37 18.82
N PRO A 21 -8.74 -8.22 20.09
CA PRO A 21 -9.64 -7.86 21.18
C PRO A 21 -10.46 -6.60 20.88
N ALA A 22 -11.67 -6.50 21.44
CA ALA A 22 -12.56 -5.36 21.21
C ALA A 22 -11.97 -3.99 21.61
N ASN A 23 -10.97 -3.98 22.50
CA ASN A 23 -10.24 -2.78 22.92
C ASN A 23 -8.89 -2.60 22.20
N ALA A 24 -8.62 -3.36 21.13
CA ALA A 24 -7.42 -3.22 20.31
C ALA A 24 -7.35 -1.83 19.69
N SER A 25 -6.13 -1.34 19.50
CA SER A 25 -5.88 0.02 19.03
C SER A 25 -4.77 0.04 17.99
N ALA A 26 -4.99 0.78 16.89
CA ALA A 26 -3.96 1.02 15.89
C ALA A 26 -2.72 1.72 16.46
N PHE A 27 -2.86 2.39 17.61
CA PHE A 27 -1.79 3.09 18.31
C PHE A 27 -0.94 2.18 19.21
N ALA A 28 -1.35 0.92 19.44
CA ALA A 28 -0.50 -0.09 20.04
C ALA A 28 0.51 -0.58 18.98
N PRO A 29 1.83 -0.33 19.14
CA PRO A 29 2.82 -0.58 18.09
C PRO A 29 2.81 -2.02 17.56
N GLU A 30 2.72 -2.99 18.46
CA GLU A 30 2.76 -4.43 18.14
C GLU A 30 1.57 -4.81 17.25
N LEU A 31 0.35 -4.41 17.64
CA LEU A 31 -0.86 -4.68 16.88
C LEU A 31 -0.87 -3.91 15.54
N SER A 32 -0.33 -2.69 15.53
CA SER A 32 -0.17 -1.88 14.31
C SER A 32 0.71 -2.60 13.28
N ILE A 33 1.86 -3.13 13.73
CA ILE A 33 2.83 -3.82 12.87
C ILE A 33 2.24 -5.15 12.37
N GLU A 34 1.62 -5.93 13.25
CA GLU A 34 1.00 -7.21 12.90
C GLU A 34 -0.11 -7.03 11.84
N ALA A 35 -1.05 -6.11 12.11
CA ALA A 35 -2.10 -5.78 11.16
C ALA A 35 -1.53 -5.28 9.82
N ALA A 36 -0.49 -4.46 9.85
CA ALA A 36 0.08 -3.88 8.63
C ALA A 36 0.80 -4.95 7.79
N ALA A 37 1.52 -5.88 8.44
CA ALA A 37 2.15 -7.00 7.76
C ALA A 37 1.11 -7.92 7.09
N TYR A 38 0.03 -8.25 7.81
CA TYR A 38 -1.07 -9.02 7.27
C TYR A 38 -1.74 -8.32 6.09
N TYR A 39 -2.09 -7.03 6.24
CA TYR A 39 -2.74 -6.27 5.19
C TYR A 39 -1.86 -6.09 3.95
N MET A 40 -0.56 -5.82 4.13
CA MET A 40 0.41 -5.74 3.04
C MET A 40 0.51 -7.07 2.28
N GLY A 41 0.51 -8.20 2.99
CA GLY A 41 0.46 -9.53 2.39
C GLY A 41 -0.77 -9.72 1.50
N ARG A 42 -1.96 -9.32 1.98
CA ARG A 42 -3.20 -9.35 1.20
C ARG A 42 -3.12 -8.47 -0.04
N LEU A 43 -2.64 -7.23 0.09
CA LEU A 43 -2.50 -6.32 -1.05
C LEU A 43 -1.53 -6.87 -2.11
N ARG A 44 -0.41 -7.46 -1.70
CA ARG A 44 0.51 -8.13 -2.62
C ARG A 44 -0.16 -9.28 -3.37
N ALA A 45 -1.03 -10.05 -2.71
CA ALA A 45 -1.74 -11.17 -3.32
C ALA A 45 -2.79 -10.73 -4.37
N GLN A 46 -3.35 -9.52 -4.26
CA GLN A 46 -4.26 -8.97 -5.26
C GLN A 46 -3.56 -8.71 -6.60
N TRP A 47 -2.26 -8.42 -6.56
CA TRP A 47 -1.41 -8.27 -7.74
C TRP A 47 -0.92 -9.65 -8.23
N SER A 48 -1.83 -10.43 -8.80
CA SER A 48 -1.63 -11.84 -9.16
C SER A 48 -0.93 -12.10 -10.50
N ALA A 49 -1.09 -11.22 -11.50
CA ALA A 49 -0.46 -11.46 -12.80
C ALA A 49 1.08 -11.47 -12.70
N PRO A 50 1.79 -12.24 -13.55
CA PRO A 50 3.26 -12.27 -13.54
C PRO A 50 3.85 -10.87 -13.78
N ARG A 51 4.71 -10.41 -12.88
CA ARG A 51 5.43 -9.14 -12.95
C ARG A 51 6.69 -9.20 -12.07
N PRO A 52 7.68 -8.33 -12.27
CA PRO A 52 8.81 -8.20 -11.34
C PRO A 52 8.35 -8.02 -9.89
N GLU A 53 9.10 -8.60 -8.94
CA GLU A 53 8.75 -8.53 -7.51
C GLU A 53 8.75 -7.09 -6.98
N THR A 54 9.63 -6.24 -7.51
CA THR A 54 9.69 -4.81 -7.21
C THR A 54 8.41 -4.10 -7.63
N ASP A 55 7.90 -4.36 -8.83
CA ASP A 55 6.61 -3.83 -9.30
C ASP A 55 5.45 -4.31 -8.42
N ARG A 56 5.41 -5.61 -8.08
CA ARG A 56 4.38 -6.15 -7.18
C ARG A 56 4.41 -5.44 -5.82
N HIS A 57 5.60 -5.18 -5.28
CA HIS A 57 5.74 -4.48 -4.01
C HIS A 57 5.31 -3.02 -4.11
N SER A 58 5.77 -2.29 -5.13
CA SER A 58 5.41 -0.89 -5.35
C SER A 58 3.89 -0.71 -5.54
N LEU A 59 3.24 -1.61 -6.28
CA LEU A 59 1.79 -1.58 -6.46
C LEU A 59 1.03 -1.88 -5.16
N ALA A 60 1.53 -2.79 -4.32
CA ALA A 60 0.96 -3.04 -3.00
C ALA A 60 1.13 -1.83 -2.06
N LEU A 61 2.30 -1.18 -2.05
CA LEU A 61 2.54 0.06 -1.31
C LEU A 61 1.63 1.20 -1.78
N ALA A 62 1.49 1.38 -3.09
CA ALA A 62 0.56 2.36 -3.66
C ALA A 62 -0.89 2.05 -3.27
N SER A 63 -1.26 0.76 -3.24
CA SER A 63 -2.59 0.33 -2.80
C SER A 63 -2.83 0.55 -1.31
N TYR A 64 -1.79 0.44 -0.48
CA TYR A 64 -1.86 0.69 0.95
C TYR A 64 -2.15 2.16 1.24
N ASN A 65 -1.45 3.09 0.55
CA ASN A 65 -1.65 4.52 0.72
C ASN A 65 -2.88 5.06 -0.02
N GLY A 66 -2.99 4.76 -1.31
CA GLY A 66 -4.00 5.34 -2.20
C GLY A 66 -5.26 4.50 -2.39
N GLY A 67 -5.32 3.30 -1.82
CA GLY A 67 -6.42 2.35 -1.97
C GLY A 67 -6.32 1.50 -3.25
N LEU A 68 -6.48 0.17 -3.11
CA LEU A 68 -6.39 -0.79 -4.22
C LEU A 68 -7.29 -0.43 -5.41
N GLY A 69 -8.55 -0.04 -5.15
CA GLY A 69 -9.51 0.31 -6.20
C GLY A 69 -9.02 1.48 -7.07
N ASN A 70 -8.35 2.47 -6.49
CA ASN A 70 -7.79 3.59 -7.24
C ASN A 70 -6.60 3.17 -8.11
N ILE A 71 -5.75 2.26 -7.61
CA ILE A 71 -4.61 1.76 -8.39
C ILE A 71 -5.10 0.85 -9.54
N LEU A 72 -6.14 0.04 -9.33
CA LEU A 72 -6.79 -0.74 -10.40
C LEU A 72 -7.47 0.17 -11.44
N ALA A 73 -8.13 1.24 -11.01
CA ALA A 73 -8.68 2.24 -11.92
C ALA A 73 -7.58 2.93 -12.73
N ALA A 74 -6.43 3.24 -12.12
CA ALA A 74 -5.27 3.79 -12.81
C ALA A 74 -4.72 2.80 -13.85
N GLN A 75 -4.65 1.51 -13.52
CA GLN A 75 -4.26 0.45 -14.45
C GLN A 75 -5.20 0.41 -15.67
N ALA A 76 -6.52 0.49 -15.45
CA ALA A 76 -7.50 0.51 -16.53
C ALA A 76 -7.34 1.75 -17.42
N LYS A 77 -7.06 2.93 -16.85
CA LYS A 77 -6.74 4.16 -17.61
C LYS A 77 -5.45 4.02 -18.42
N CYS A 78 -4.49 3.26 -17.92
CA CYS A 78 -3.24 2.93 -18.57
C CYS A 78 -3.33 1.66 -19.45
N GLN A 79 -4.50 1.40 -20.04
CA GLN A 79 -4.73 0.33 -21.03
C GLN A 79 -4.35 -1.08 -20.52
N GLY A 80 -4.52 -1.32 -19.22
CA GLY A 80 -4.18 -2.63 -18.64
C GLY A 80 -2.68 -2.87 -18.48
N ALA A 81 -1.87 -1.80 -18.39
CA ALA A 81 -0.44 -1.91 -18.11
C ALA A 81 -0.15 -2.81 -16.90
N ASN A 82 1.03 -3.43 -16.85
CA ASN A 82 1.35 -4.43 -15.83
C ASN A 82 2.40 -3.98 -14.79
N GLY A 83 3.31 -3.08 -15.18
CA GLY A 83 4.37 -2.58 -14.30
C GLY A 83 3.94 -1.32 -13.53
N TYR A 84 4.59 -1.09 -12.39
CA TYR A 84 4.25 0.01 -11.50
C TYR A 84 4.41 1.37 -12.19
N GLU A 85 5.56 1.59 -12.84
CA GLU A 85 5.86 2.87 -13.48
C GLU A 85 4.83 3.25 -14.54
N GLN A 86 4.36 2.29 -15.35
CA GLN A 86 3.32 2.59 -16.33
C GLN A 86 1.99 2.90 -15.64
N ILE A 87 1.54 2.06 -14.70
CA ILE A 87 0.25 2.24 -14.02
C ILE A 87 0.19 3.58 -13.27
N ILE A 88 1.25 3.95 -12.55
CA ILE A 88 1.23 5.10 -11.65
C ILE A 88 1.16 6.44 -12.40
N THR A 89 1.60 6.49 -13.66
CA THR A 89 1.46 7.69 -14.52
C THR A 89 0.00 8.07 -14.77
N CYS A 90 -0.92 7.10 -14.71
CA CYS A 90 -2.36 7.35 -14.85
C CYS A 90 -3.05 7.68 -13.52
N LEU A 91 -2.40 7.49 -12.36
CA LEU A 91 -3.02 7.75 -11.06
C LEU A 91 -3.56 9.18 -10.89
N PRO A 92 -2.90 10.25 -11.39
CA PRO A 92 -3.45 11.60 -11.34
C PRO A 92 -4.80 11.77 -12.04
N GLN A 93 -5.12 10.93 -13.02
CA GLN A 93 -6.43 10.94 -13.69
C GLN A 93 -7.54 10.33 -12.84
N VAL A 94 -7.20 9.61 -11.77
CA VAL A 94 -8.13 8.94 -10.85
C VAL A 94 -8.30 9.73 -9.56
N THR A 95 -7.18 10.17 -8.96
CA THR A 95 -7.18 10.80 -7.62
C THR A 95 -6.76 12.27 -7.64
N GLY A 96 -6.51 12.85 -8.82
CA GLY A 96 -6.13 14.26 -8.96
C GLY A 96 -4.84 14.58 -8.20
N ALA A 97 -4.84 15.68 -7.44
CA ALA A 97 -3.69 16.13 -6.68
C ALA A 97 -3.22 15.12 -5.60
N HIS A 98 -4.12 14.28 -5.09
CA HIS A 98 -3.80 13.28 -4.06
C HIS A 98 -2.86 12.17 -4.56
N SER A 99 -2.78 11.97 -5.88
CA SER A 99 -1.82 11.04 -6.50
C SER A 99 -0.38 11.29 -6.06
N ARG A 100 -0.01 12.56 -5.81
CA ARG A 100 1.34 12.93 -5.37
C ARG A 100 1.70 12.30 -4.02
N GLU A 101 0.75 12.22 -3.10
CA GLU A 101 0.98 11.59 -1.81
C GLU A 101 1.30 10.10 -1.98
N THR A 102 0.52 9.40 -2.81
CA THR A 102 0.74 7.97 -3.09
C THR A 102 2.04 7.69 -3.81
N ILE A 103 2.41 8.52 -4.80
CA ILE A 103 3.68 8.39 -5.51
C ILE A 103 4.85 8.59 -4.55
N ASN A 104 4.84 9.71 -3.81
CA ASN A 104 5.88 10.01 -2.84
C ASN A 104 5.98 8.97 -1.73
N TYR A 105 4.86 8.39 -1.30
CA TYR A 105 4.84 7.31 -0.31
C TYR A 105 5.66 6.10 -0.78
N VAL A 106 5.47 5.65 -2.02
CA VAL A 106 6.24 4.52 -2.58
C VAL A 106 7.73 4.87 -2.67
N ASP A 107 8.06 6.07 -3.15
CA ASP A 107 9.44 6.52 -3.27
C ASP A 107 10.15 6.58 -1.92
N HIS A 108 9.48 7.10 -0.90
CA HIS A 108 10.03 7.19 0.46
C HIS A 108 10.27 5.81 1.06
N VAL A 109 9.36 4.85 0.90
CA VAL A 109 9.54 3.48 1.43
C VAL A 109 10.77 2.83 0.78
N TRP A 110 10.92 2.94 -0.55
CA TRP A 110 12.11 2.40 -1.23
C TRP A 110 13.40 3.12 -0.81
N ARG A 111 13.35 4.43 -0.56
CA ARG A 111 14.49 5.18 -0.04
C ARG A 111 14.93 4.65 1.32
N TYR A 112 14.01 4.51 2.29
CA TYR A 112 14.34 3.98 3.61
C TYR A 112 14.81 2.54 3.56
N PHE A 113 14.21 1.70 2.69
CA PHE A 113 14.67 0.33 2.47
C PHE A 113 16.13 0.29 2.00
N LYS A 114 16.51 1.14 1.04
CA LYS A 114 17.90 1.25 0.57
C LYS A 114 18.86 1.68 1.69
N ILE A 115 18.49 2.67 2.50
CA ILE A 115 19.29 3.12 3.65
C ILE A 115 19.52 1.96 4.63
N MET A 116 18.46 1.21 4.96
CA MET A 116 18.56 0.06 5.86
C MET A 116 19.46 -1.06 5.33
N LEU A 117 19.56 -1.23 4.01
CA LEU A 117 20.38 -2.27 3.40
C LEU A 117 21.85 -1.89 3.23
N LEU A 118 22.12 -0.62 2.91
CA LEU A 118 23.45 -0.18 2.47
C LEU A 118 24.25 0.48 3.59
N GLY A 119 23.61 0.93 4.68
CA GLY A 119 24.20 1.92 5.57
C GLY A 119 24.22 3.31 4.91
N ASP A 120 24.38 4.35 5.72
CA ASP A 120 24.33 5.76 5.27
C ASP A 120 25.34 6.10 4.16
#